data_AF-A0A075KD02-F1
#
_entry.id   AF-A0A075KD02-F1
#
_cell.length_a   1.000
_cell.length_b   1.000
_cell.length_c   1.000
_cell.angle_alpha   90.00
_cell.angle_beta   90.00
_cell.angle_gamma   90.00
#
_symmetry.space_group_name_H-M   'P 1'
#
loop_
_entity.id
_entity.type
_entity.pdbx_description
1 polymer ?
#
loop_
_entity_poly.entity_id
_entity_poly.type
_entity_poly.pdbx_seq_one_letter_code
_entity_poly.pdbx_strand_id
1 'polypeptide(L)'
;MKGYVSYTEVTKAILDSLQVGDLVKVSDWKKPMEIKGVSENYAVMVQKNFGDTYYSVIEKKPRTAGQHNAMRQGFFHCGKDDYIFGATEFKYRFDDVEAVTSYLAEFEKGETHLSERTAITISQLQVKHRTVKK
;
A
#
# COMPACT_ATOMS: atom_id res chain seq x y z
N MET A 1 -5.15 -2.77 22.13
CA MET A 1 -4.49 -3.02 20.84
C MET A 1 -3.01 -3.38 21.07
N LYS A 2 -2.68 -4.64 21.35
CA LYS A 2 -1.28 -5.04 21.65
C LYS A 2 -0.45 -5.19 20.36
N GLY A 3 0.68 -4.50 20.31
CA GLY A 3 1.74 -4.70 19.31
C GLY A 3 1.66 -3.86 18.03
N TYR A 4 0.86 -2.79 18.00
CA TYR A 4 0.93 -1.79 16.92
C TYR A 4 1.75 -0.58 17.38
N VAL A 5 2.61 -0.08 16.50
CA VAL A 5 3.27 1.21 16.62
C VAL A 5 2.50 2.20 15.74
N SER A 6 2.14 3.35 16.31
CA SER A 6 1.38 4.40 15.62
C SER A 6 2.31 5.55 15.26
N TYR A 7 2.23 6.01 14.02
CA TYR A 7 2.96 7.15 13.49
C TYR A 7 1.95 8.20 13.02
N THR A 8 2.00 9.39 13.60
CA THR A 8 1.22 10.56 13.16
C THR A 8 2.01 11.43 12.18
N GLU A 9 3.33 11.28 12.15
CA GLU A 9 4.22 11.88 11.16
C GLU A 9 4.83 10.73 10.34
N VAL A 10 4.29 10.50 9.14
CA VAL A 10 4.73 9.43 8.26
C VAL A 10 5.90 9.92 7.43
N THR A 11 7.02 9.21 7.50
CA THR A 11 8.22 9.48 6.71
C THR A 11 8.54 8.32 5.78
N LYS A 12 9.36 8.56 4.75
CA LYS A 12 9.81 7.48 3.85
C LYS A 12 10.54 6.38 4.62
N ALA A 13 11.35 6.73 5.63
CA ALA A 13 12.06 5.75 6.46
C ALA A 13 11.11 4.79 7.18
N ILE A 14 9.97 5.29 7.67
CA ILE A 14 8.92 4.45 8.27
C ILE A 14 8.33 3.51 7.20
N LEU A 15 8.03 4.02 6.01
CA LEU A 15 7.48 3.21 4.91
C LEU A 15 8.48 2.19 4.37
N ASP A 16 9.78 2.51 4.37
CA ASP A 16 10.87 1.61 3.98
C ASP A 16 11.08 0.49 5.01
N SER A 17 10.66 0.70 6.26
CA SER A 17 10.72 -0.33 7.31
C SER A 17 9.64 -1.39 7.20
N LEU A 18 8.64 -1.22 6.31
CA LEU A 18 7.58 -2.19 6.09
C LEU A 18 8.13 -3.48 5.50
N GLN A 19 7.68 -4.62 6.04
CA GLN A 19 8.08 -5.95 5.61
C GLN A 19 6.87 -6.78 5.19
N VAL A 20 7.10 -7.76 4.31
CA VAL A 20 6.08 -8.75 3.95
C VAL A 20 5.58 -9.47 5.20
N GLY A 21 4.26 -9.56 5.35
CA GLY A 21 3.58 -10.11 6.52
C GLY A 21 3.17 -9.07 7.58
N ASP A 22 3.69 -7.84 7.51
CA ASP A 22 3.29 -6.78 8.44
C ASP A 22 1.82 -6.43 8.30
N LEU A 23 1.19 -6.09 9.42
CA LEU A 23 -0.19 -5.58 9.44
C LEU A 23 -0.18 -4.07 9.54
N VAL A 24 -0.81 -3.42 8.56
CA VAL A 24 -0.86 -1.98 8.41
C VAL A 24 -2.29 -1.48 8.48
N LYS A 25 -2.50 -0.37 9.18
CA LYS A 25 -3.72 0.44 9.09
C LYS A 25 -3.35 1.85 8.70
N VAL A 26 -4.07 2.40 7.73
CA VAL A 26 -3.92 3.78 7.29
C VAL A 26 -5.06 4.60 7.88
N SER A 27 -4.73 5.79 8.40
CA SER A 27 -5.70 6.78 8.89
C SER A 27 -6.70 6.17 9.89
N ASP A 28 -7.99 6.18 9.57
CA ASP A 28 -9.10 5.71 10.40
C ASP A 28 -9.52 4.27 10.11
N TRP A 29 -8.72 3.50 9.35
CA TRP A 29 -9.06 2.14 8.97
C TRP A 29 -9.23 1.23 10.20
N LYS A 30 -10.45 0.70 10.34
CA LYS A 30 -10.80 -0.19 11.46
C LYS A 30 -10.08 -1.54 11.38
N LYS A 31 -9.95 -2.10 10.18
CA LYS A 31 -9.35 -3.41 9.93
C LYS A 31 -7.97 -3.26 9.25
N PRO A 32 -6.94 -3.99 9.72
CA PRO A 32 -5.61 -3.94 9.10
C PRO A 32 -5.56 -4.69 7.77
N MET A 33 -4.64 -4.29 6.91
CA MET A 33 -4.24 -5.01 5.69
C MET A 33 -2.84 -5.61 5.91
N GLU A 34 -2.56 -6.76 5.31
CA GLU A 34 -1.28 -7.45 5.37
C GLU A 34 -0.41 -7.09 4.17
N ILE A 35 0.85 -6.72 4.39
CA ILE A 35 1.81 -6.45 3.31
C ILE A 35 2.14 -7.76 2.59
N LYS A 36 1.95 -7.79 1.27
CA LYS A 36 2.27 -8.94 0.41
C LYS A 36 3.51 -8.73 -0.44
N GLY A 37 3.88 -7.48 -0.69
CA GLY A 37 5.08 -7.17 -1.45
C GLY A 37 5.59 -5.78 -1.12
N VAL A 38 6.90 -5.61 -1.25
CA VAL A 38 7.59 -4.34 -1.03
C VAL A 38 8.62 -4.19 -2.14
N SER A 39 8.65 -3.03 -2.77
CA SER A 39 9.68 -2.59 -3.71
C SER A 39 10.38 -1.35 -3.14
N GLU A 40 11.22 -0.67 -3.92
CA GLU A 40 11.93 0.54 -3.47
C GLU A 40 10.94 1.65 -3.10
N ASN A 41 10.00 1.95 -4.00
CA ASN A 41 9.08 3.07 -3.90
C ASN A 41 7.65 2.67 -3.61
N TYR A 42 7.32 1.38 -3.57
CA TYR A 42 5.95 0.92 -3.36
C TYR A 42 5.87 -0.25 -2.38
N ALA A 43 4.69 -0.45 -1.81
CA ALA A 43 4.34 -1.65 -1.07
C ALA A 43 2.89 -1.99 -1.32
N VAL A 44 2.56 -3.27 -1.52
CA VAL A 44 1.17 -3.71 -1.70
C VAL A 44 0.68 -4.43 -0.45
N MET A 45 -0.52 -4.06 -0.02
CA MET A 45 -1.19 -4.64 1.14
C MET A 45 -2.57 -5.18 0.76
N VAL A 46 -2.99 -6.25 1.43
CA VAL A 46 -4.26 -6.94 1.16
C VAL A 46 -5.06 -7.23 2.42
N GLN A 47 -6.37 -7.33 2.27
CA GLN A 47 -7.28 -7.79 3.31
C GLN A 47 -8.28 -8.76 2.71
N LYS A 48 -8.41 -9.92 3.35
CA LYS A 48 -9.50 -10.87 3.06
C LYS A 48 -10.72 -10.49 3.90
N ASN A 49 -11.85 -10.27 3.24
CA ASN A 49 -13.12 -9.93 3.89
C ASN A 49 -14.27 -10.69 3.20
N PHE A 50 -14.87 -11.66 3.90
CA PHE A 50 -16.01 -12.46 3.44
C PHE A 50 -15.87 -13.06 2.02
N GLY A 51 -14.69 -13.59 1.69
CA GLY A 51 -14.41 -14.22 0.40
C GLY A 51 -13.80 -13.27 -0.64
N ASP A 52 -13.93 -11.96 -0.44
CA ASP A 52 -13.31 -10.95 -1.29
C ASP A 52 -11.91 -10.58 -0.80
N THR A 53 -11.03 -10.28 -1.75
CA THR A 53 -9.70 -9.73 -1.46
C THR A 53 -9.67 -8.26 -1.84
N TYR A 54 -9.58 -7.41 -0.83
CA TYR A 54 -9.32 -5.98 -0.99
C TYR A 54 -7.81 -5.78 -1.00
N TYR A 55 -7.34 -4.82 -1.80
CA TYR A 55 -5.94 -4.45 -1.83
C TYR A 55 -5.77 -2.94 -1.91
N SER A 56 -4.58 -2.50 -1.54
CA SER A 56 -4.12 -1.13 -1.73
C SER A 56 -2.61 -1.14 -1.88
N VAL A 57 -2.09 -0.21 -2.68
CA VAL A 57 -0.67 0.05 -2.87
C VAL A 57 -0.33 1.34 -2.15
N ILE A 58 0.73 1.31 -1.34
CA ILE A 58 1.36 2.46 -0.70
C ILE A 58 2.43 2.99 -1.65
N GLU A 59 2.41 4.27 -1.95
CA GLU A 59 3.49 4.98 -2.62
C GLU A 59 4.39 5.65 -1.59
N LYS A 60 5.66 5.23 -1.54
CA LYS A 60 6.71 5.74 -0.65
C LYS A 60 7.46 6.94 -1.24
N LYS A 61 7.10 7.37 -2.44
CA LYS A 61 7.62 8.62 -3.02
C LYS A 61 6.84 9.80 -2.43
N PRO A 62 7.51 10.80 -1.85
CA PRO A 62 6.82 11.99 -1.39
C PRO A 62 6.28 12.73 -2.61
N ARG A 63 4.97 13.01 -2.63
CA ARG A 63 4.37 13.92 -3.61
C ARG A 63 4.51 15.35 -3.11
N THR A 64 5.04 16.24 -3.94
CA THR A 64 4.96 17.68 -3.70
C THR A 64 3.50 18.13 -3.69
N ALA A 65 3.13 19.02 -2.76
CA ALA A 65 1.75 19.49 -2.61
C ALA A 65 1.25 20.20 -3.90
N GLY A 66 0.23 19.61 -4.56
CA GLY A 66 -0.43 20.09 -5.79
C GLY A 66 -0.49 18.98 -6.86
N GLN A 67 -1.61 18.62 -7.51
CA GLN A 67 -2.57 19.50 -8.21
C GLN A 67 -4.05 19.01 -8.18
N HIS A 68 -4.44 18.01 -7.38
CA HIS A 68 -5.77 17.38 -7.50
C HIS A 68 -6.54 17.34 -6.17
N ASN A 69 -7.85 17.65 -6.22
CA ASN A 69 -8.68 18.02 -5.04
C ASN A 69 -8.76 16.97 -3.92
N ALA A 70 -8.63 15.68 -4.22
CA ALA A 70 -8.70 14.58 -3.23
C ALA A 70 -7.35 14.30 -2.53
N MET A 71 -6.23 14.85 -3.04
CA MET A 71 -4.87 14.62 -2.53
C MET A 71 -4.38 15.75 -1.59
N ARG A 72 -5.29 16.47 -0.95
CA ARG A 72 -4.90 17.57 -0.03
C ARG A 72 -4.45 16.99 1.31
N GLN A 73 -3.25 17.40 1.73
CA GLN A 73 -2.56 17.15 3.02
C GLN A 73 -1.91 15.77 3.19
N GLY A 74 -0.58 15.75 3.04
CA GLY A 74 0.31 14.62 3.36
C GLY A 74 1.20 14.22 2.17
N PHE A 75 2.42 13.76 2.47
CA PHE A 75 3.43 13.48 1.44
C PHE A 75 3.25 12.11 0.77
N PHE A 76 2.58 11.17 1.43
CA PHE A 76 2.48 9.77 0.99
C PHE A 76 1.03 9.37 0.80
N HIS A 77 0.78 8.52 -0.19
CA HIS A 77 -0.56 8.12 -0.59
C HIS A 77 -0.69 6.61 -0.65
N CYS A 78 -1.90 6.12 -0.45
CA CYS A 78 -2.24 4.74 -0.78
C CYS A 78 -3.58 4.65 -1.50
N GLY A 79 -3.70 3.71 -2.43
CA GLY A 79 -4.92 3.54 -3.23
C GLY A 79 -4.88 2.25 -4.03
N LYS A 80 -5.80 2.10 -4.97
CA LYS A 80 -5.72 1.06 -6.00
C LYS A 80 -4.89 1.55 -7.18
N ASP A 81 -4.49 0.62 -8.04
CA ASP A 81 -4.01 0.98 -9.38
C ASP A 81 -5.10 1.67 -10.21
N ASP A 82 -4.68 2.27 -11.32
CA ASP A 82 -5.51 2.98 -12.29
C ASP A 82 -6.05 2.09 -13.41
N TYR A 83 -5.84 0.77 -13.37
CA TYR A 83 -6.39 -0.13 -14.39
C TYR A 83 -7.92 -0.18 -14.32
N ILE A 84 -8.57 0.30 -15.39
CA ILE A 84 -10.04 0.35 -15.51
C ILE A 84 -10.65 -1.06 -15.53
N PHE A 85 -9.98 -2.01 -16.19
CA PHE A 85 -10.42 -3.40 -16.34
C PHE A 85 -9.55 -4.39 -15.56
N GLY A 86 -8.70 -3.87 -14.67
CA GLY A 86 -7.74 -4.65 -13.91
C GLY A 86 -6.50 -5.08 -14.71
N ALA A 87 -5.42 -5.38 -13.98
CA ALA A 87 -4.19 -5.92 -14.54
C ALA A 87 -4.39 -7.38 -15.00
N THR A 88 -4.61 -7.57 -16.31
CA THR A 88 -5.04 -8.86 -16.89
C THR A 88 -4.03 -9.99 -16.68
N GLU A 89 -2.74 -9.67 -16.71
CA GLU A 89 -1.65 -10.64 -16.47
C GLU A 89 -1.46 -10.97 -15.00
N PHE A 90 -1.53 -9.95 -14.13
CA PHE A 90 -1.40 -10.11 -12.68
C PHE A 90 -2.57 -10.91 -12.07
N LYS A 91 -3.78 -10.71 -12.59
CA LYS A 91 -5.04 -11.32 -12.11
C LYS A 91 -5.28 -11.13 -10.60
N TYR A 92 -4.61 -10.17 -9.98
CA TYR A 92 -4.66 -9.86 -8.55
C TYR A 92 -4.40 -11.08 -7.65
N ARG A 93 -3.46 -11.94 -8.06
CA ARG A 93 -3.02 -13.11 -7.30
C ARG A 93 -1.99 -12.70 -6.25
N PHE A 94 -2.45 -12.11 -5.16
CA PHE A 94 -1.59 -11.59 -4.08
C PHE A 94 -0.92 -12.65 -3.19
N ASP A 95 -1.30 -13.93 -3.35
CA ASP A 95 -0.64 -15.05 -2.68
C ASP A 95 0.54 -15.61 -3.52
N ASP A 96 0.75 -15.09 -4.75
CA ASP A 96 1.85 -15.45 -5.64
C ASP A 96 2.95 -14.37 -5.61
N VAL A 97 4.12 -14.73 -5.09
CA VAL A 97 5.25 -13.81 -4.88
C VAL A 97 5.80 -13.27 -6.21
N GLU A 98 5.84 -14.10 -7.26
CA GLU A 98 6.36 -13.68 -8.56
C GLU A 98 5.40 -12.70 -9.23
N ALA A 99 4.09 -12.98 -9.13
CA ALA A 99 3.05 -12.09 -9.63
C ALA A 99 3.10 -10.74 -8.91
N VAL A 100 3.21 -10.73 -7.58
CA VAL A 100 3.30 -9.50 -6.78
C VAL A 100 4.55 -8.70 -7.12
N THR A 101 5.68 -9.38 -7.30
CA THR A 101 6.95 -8.73 -7.67
C THR A 101 6.84 -8.07 -9.05
N SER A 102 6.25 -8.76 -10.02
CA SER A 102 6.04 -8.24 -11.37
C SER A 102 5.10 -7.03 -11.37
N TYR A 103 4.01 -7.11 -10.61
CA TYR A 103 3.06 -6.01 -10.45
C TYR A 103 3.72 -4.77 -9.83
N LEU A 104 4.52 -4.91 -8.77
CA LEU A 104 5.25 -3.78 -8.21
C LEU A 104 6.30 -3.22 -9.18
N ALA A 105 6.90 -4.05 -10.03
CA ALA A 105 7.85 -3.59 -11.04
C ALA A 105 7.19 -2.67 -12.10
N GLU A 106 5.92 -2.89 -12.43
CA GLU A 106 5.15 -2.00 -13.33
C GLU A 106 5.01 -0.59 -12.72
N PHE A 107 4.77 -0.49 -11.40
CA PHE A 107 4.75 0.80 -10.69
C PHE A 107 6.12 1.48 -10.69
N GLU A 108 7.20 0.73 -10.49
CA GLU A 108 8.57 1.28 -10.50
C GLU A 108 8.96 1.82 -11.88
N LYS A 109 8.51 1.16 -12.95
CA LYS A 109 8.74 1.60 -14.33
C LYS A 109 7.82 2.74 -14.77
N GLY A 110 6.75 3.03 -14.01
CA GLY A 110 5.71 3.99 -14.40
C GLY A 110 4.76 3.47 -15.46
N GLU A 111 4.64 2.14 -15.61
CA GLU A 111 3.67 1.49 -16.52
C GLU A 111 2.25 1.49 -15.92
N THR A 112 2.13 1.62 -14.59
CA THR A 112 0.88 1.84 -13.85
C THR A 112 1.10 2.85 -12.71
N HIS A 113 0.00 3.44 -12.23
CA HIS A 113 0.03 4.45 -11.19
C HIS A 113 -1.07 4.22 -10.15
N LEU A 114 -0.94 4.88 -8.99
CA LEU A 114 -2.06 5.00 -8.07
C LEU A 114 -3.20 5.78 -8.73
N SER A 115 -4.40 5.20 -8.67
CA SER A 115 -5.62 5.84 -9.15
C SER A 115 -5.88 7.14 -8.40
N GLU A 116 -5.79 8.27 -9.11
CA GLU A 116 -6.06 9.58 -8.53
C GLU A 116 -7.49 9.76 -8.01
N ARG A 117 -8.41 8.89 -8.47
CA ARG A 117 -9.83 8.91 -8.09
C ARG A 117 -10.08 8.30 -6.71
N THR A 118 -9.20 7.40 -6.28
CA THR A 118 -9.43 6.57 -5.08
C THR A 118 -8.26 6.60 -4.10
N ALA A 119 -7.10 7.08 -4.51
CA ALA A 119 -5.97 7.26 -3.63
C ALA A 119 -6.29 8.27 -2.53
N ILE A 120 -5.95 7.90 -1.30
CA ILE A 120 -6.09 8.73 -0.11
C ILE A 120 -4.71 9.04 0.44
N THR A 121 -4.60 10.16 1.15
CA THR A 121 -3.36 10.50 1.84
C THR A 121 -3.21 9.72 3.14
N ILE A 122 -1.97 9.33 3.44
CA ILE A 122 -1.62 8.62 4.68
C ILE A 122 -1.36 9.66 5.77
N SER A 123 -2.40 10.04 6.52
CA SER A 123 -2.28 11.00 7.63
C SER A 123 -1.81 10.36 8.93
N GLN A 124 -2.11 9.08 9.11
CA GLN A 124 -1.64 8.26 10.23
C GLN A 124 -1.32 6.86 9.72
N LEU A 125 -0.30 6.23 10.27
CA LEU A 125 0.05 4.85 9.97
C LEU A 125 0.16 4.04 11.26
N GLN A 126 -0.50 2.89 11.33
CA GLN A 126 -0.31 1.94 12.42
C GLN A 126 0.28 0.67 11.85
N VAL A 127 1.45 0.26 12.35
CA VAL A 127 2.16 -0.92 11.87
C VAL A 127 2.32 -1.90 13.01
N LYS A 128 1.98 -3.16 12.75
CA LYS A 128 2.32 -4.29 13.60
C LYS A 128 3.23 -5.21 12.83
N HIS A 129 4.51 -5.19 13.20
CA HIS A 129 5.48 -6.07 12.60
C HIS A 129 5.18 -7.52 12.96
N ARG A 130 5.14 -8.40 11.95
CA ARG A 130 5.01 -9.84 12.17
C ARG A 130 6.30 -10.49 11.75
N THR A 131 6.96 -11.14 12.71
CA THR A 131 8.07 -12.03 12.39
C THR A 131 7.52 -13.19 11.57
N VAL A 132 7.77 -13.21 10.27
CA VAL A 132 7.51 -14.38 9.45
C VAL A 132 8.47 -15.46 9.96
N LYS A 133 7.94 -16.48 10.64
CA LYS A 133 8.71 -17.69 10.91
C LYS A 133 9.00 -18.32 9.55
N LYS A 134 10.27 -18.27 9.13
CA LYS A 134 10.80 -19.06 8.02
C LYS A 134 10.58 -20.55 8.29
#